data_AF-A0A7C2U8B1-F1
#
_entry.id   AF-A0A7C2U8B1-F1
#
_cell.length_a   1.000
_cell.length_b   1.000
_cell.length_c   1.000
_cell.angle_alpha   90.00
_cell.angle_beta   90.00
_cell.angle_gamma   90.00
#
_symmetry.space_group_name_H-M   'P 1'
#
loop_
_entity.id
_entity.type
_entity.pdbx_description
1 polymer ?
#
loop_
_entity_poly.entity_id
_entity_poly.type
_entity_poly.pdbx_seq_one_letter_code
_entity_poly.pdbx_strand_id
1 'polypeptide(L)'
;MRYWLCGSTAVLLAAMLAAAAPRVEETGGKKRQNELTLAGLRPGRDKLRAATNRFGPYYQQVVAGEDGELVWVDTVKRRVLRLELDKGGVIQSVTVSAIDPITDKEPADPKKSMSVALPSPQVATGRGIRIAHSVRGDVIEAYGEPNSAGPATQHGQELELLYYSFDWAGPKVPQVMQVSCELGTRRVVQITLAFPGL
;
A
#
# COMPACT_ATOMS: atom_id res chain seq x y z
N MET A 1 1.76 5.50 -62.78
CA MET A 1 0.61 4.88 -63.49
C MET A 1 0.31 3.53 -62.85
N ARG A 2 -0.99 3.19 -62.79
CA ARG A 2 -1.60 1.88 -62.50
C ARG A 2 -1.93 1.56 -61.04
N TYR A 3 -3.10 2.08 -60.70
CA TYR A 3 -4.03 1.65 -59.65
C TYR A 3 -4.54 0.24 -59.94
N TRP A 4 -4.70 -0.58 -58.89
CA TRP A 4 -5.56 -1.76 -58.92
C TRP A 4 -6.59 -1.63 -57.80
N LEU A 5 -7.82 -1.32 -58.22
CA LEU A 5 -9.05 -1.43 -57.47
C LEU A 5 -9.54 -2.87 -57.60
N CYS A 6 -9.74 -3.57 -56.49
CA CYS A 6 -10.66 -4.70 -56.45
C CYS A 6 -11.60 -4.47 -55.28
N GLY A 7 -12.81 -4.05 -55.63
CA GLY A 7 -13.93 -3.98 -54.72
C GLY A 7 -14.42 -5.38 -54.36
N SER A 8 -14.95 -5.50 -53.15
CA SER A 8 -15.95 -6.51 -52.82
C SER A 8 -16.89 -5.88 -51.79
N THR A 9 -18.13 -5.73 -52.24
CA THR A 9 -19.29 -5.24 -51.50
C THR A 9 -19.94 -6.34 -50.68
N ALA A 10 -20.33 -5.95 -49.47
CA ALA A 10 -21.51 -6.38 -48.69
C ALA A 10 -21.58 -7.81 -48.13
N VAL A 11 -21.78 -7.92 -46.81
CA VAL A 11 -23.08 -8.27 -46.19
C VAL A 11 -23.13 -7.66 -44.78
N LEU A 12 -24.18 -6.89 -44.51
CA LEU A 12 -24.64 -6.50 -43.18
C LEU A 12 -25.14 -7.74 -42.43
N LEU A 13 -24.63 -8.00 -41.22
CA LEU A 13 -25.44 -8.61 -40.18
C LEU A 13 -25.21 -7.86 -38.86
N ALA A 14 -26.24 -7.16 -38.44
CA ALA A 14 -26.34 -6.55 -37.14
C ALA A 14 -26.42 -7.64 -36.08
N ALA A 15 -25.44 -7.65 -35.17
CA ALA A 15 -25.61 -8.19 -33.83
C ALA A 15 -25.30 -7.04 -32.87
N MET A 16 -26.31 -6.21 -32.60
CA MET A 16 -26.31 -5.42 -31.37
C MET A 16 -26.50 -6.39 -30.20
N LEU A 17 -25.42 -7.07 -29.84
CA LEU A 17 -25.27 -7.53 -28.46
C LEU A 17 -25.04 -6.27 -27.66
N ALA A 18 -26.13 -5.69 -27.16
CA ALA A 18 -26.07 -4.90 -25.95
C ALA A 18 -25.46 -5.85 -24.90
N ALA A 19 -24.14 -5.77 -24.75
CA ALA A 19 -23.45 -6.30 -23.60
C ALA A 19 -24.08 -5.59 -22.42
N ALA A 20 -25.08 -6.23 -21.81
CA ALA A 20 -25.44 -5.99 -20.44
C ALA A 20 -24.18 -6.32 -19.65
N ALA A 21 -23.30 -5.32 -19.53
CA ALA A 21 -22.22 -5.36 -18.58
C ALA A 21 -22.89 -5.76 -17.27
N PRO A 22 -22.47 -6.88 -16.63
CA PRO A 22 -23.02 -7.22 -15.34
C PRO A 22 -22.84 -5.98 -14.48
N ARG A 23 -23.95 -5.41 -14.02
CA ARG A 23 -23.91 -4.47 -12.91
C ARG A 23 -23.28 -5.27 -11.79
N VAL A 24 -21.99 -5.05 -11.57
CA VAL A 24 -21.30 -5.47 -10.36
C VAL A 24 -22.07 -4.78 -9.26
N GLU A 25 -23.01 -5.49 -8.68
CA GLU A 25 -23.75 -5.00 -7.54
C GLU A 25 -22.74 -4.72 -6.45
N GLU A 26 -22.57 -3.44 -6.15
CA GLU A 26 -21.78 -2.87 -5.06
C GLU A 26 -22.38 -3.23 -3.68
N THR A 27 -23.02 -4.39 -3.53
CA THR A 27 -23.70 -4.83 -2.31
C THR A 27 -22.72 -5.11 -1.16
N GLY A 28 -21.40 -5.08 -1.41
CA GLY A 28 -20.35 -5.12 -0.38
C GLY A 28 -19.73 -3.77 0.01
N GLY A 29 -20.12 -2.66 -0.64
CA GLY A 29 -19.32 -1.42 -0.71
C GLY A 29 -18.98 -0.75 0.63
N LYS A 30 -19.82 -0.87 1.67
CA LYS A 30 -19.52 -0.26 2.99
C LYS A 30 -18.63 -1.13 3.88
N LYS A 31 -18.73 -2.46 3.80
CA LYS A 31 -17.96 -3.37 4.69
C LYS A 31 -16.50 -3.49 4.25
N ARG A 32 -16.23 -3.23 2.96
CA ARG A 32 -14.90 -3.35 2.36
C ARG A 32 -14.08 -2.04 2.35
N GLN A 33 -14.69 -0.90 2.68
CA GLN A 33 -13.99 0.40 2.68
C GLN A 33 -12.80 0.48 3.65
N ASN A 34 -12.86 -0.26 4.76
CA ASN A 34 -11.77 -0.28 5.73
C ASN A 34 -10.60 -1.15 5.23
N GLU A 35 -10.80 -2.07 4.29
CA GLU A 35 -9.75 -2.98 3.80
C GLU A 35 -8.60 -2.24 3.11
N LEU A 36 -8.88 -1.02 2.63
CA LEU A 36 -8.04 -0.22 1.76
C LEU A 36 -7.37 0.94 2.50
N THR A 37 -7.09 0.74 3.78
CA THR A 37 -6.36 1.70 4.60
C THR A 37 -5.13 1.06 5.22
N LEU A 38 -4.06 1.84 5.34
CA LEU A 38 -2.89 1.50 6.14
C LEU A 38 -2.55 2.70 7.02
N ALA A 39 -2.37 2.45 8.31
CA ALA A 39 -2.28 3.48 9.34
C ALA A 39 -3.50 4.46 9.37
N GLY A 40 -4.64 3.99 8.86
CA GLY A 40 -5.84 4.80 8.66
C GLY A 40 -5.71 5.88 7.58
N LEU A 41 -4.73 5.75 6.67
CA LEU A 41 -4.57 6.55 5.45
C LEU A 41 -4.98 5.75 4.22
N ARG A 42 -5.50 6.45 3.21
CA ARG A 42 -5.92 5.92 1.91
C ARG A 42 -5.06 6.50 0.79
N PRO A 43 -4.11 5.72 0.24
CA PRO A 43 -3.43 6.08 -0.99
C PRO A 43 -4.42 6.44 -2.12
N GLY A 44 -4.06 7.42 -2.96
CA GLY A 44 -4.85 8.00 -4.04
C GLY A 44 -5.94 8.99 -3.59
N ARG A 45 -6.18 9.13 -2.29
CA ARG A 45 -7.30 9.94 -1.76
C ARG A 45 -6.90 10.91 -0.67
N ASP A 46 -6.19 10.44 0.34
CA ASP A 46 -5.81 11.29 1.46
C ASP A 46 -4.60 12.14 1.06
N LYS A 47 -4.57 13.39 1.54
CA LYS A 47 -3.48 14.35 1.29
C LYS A 47 -2.51 14.38 2.46
N LEU A 48 -1.32 14.96 2.24
CA LEU A 48 -0.33 15.22 3.29
C LEU A 48 -0.95 15.79 4.58
N ARG A 49 -1.84 16.78 4.48
CA ARG A 49 -2.51 17.39 5.64
C ARG A 49 -3.21 16.37 6.55
N ALA A 50 -3.80 15.32 5.99
CA ALA A 50 -4.45 14.27 6.77
C ALA A 50 -3.43 13.46 7.58
N ALA A 51 -2.28 13.15 6.98
CA ALA A 51 -1.18 12.48 7.67
C ALA A 51 -0.53 13.39 8.73
N THR A 52 -0.27 14.66 8.41
CA THR A 52 0.30 15.62 9.37
C THR A 52 -0.63 15.86 10.56
N ASN A 53 -1.94 15.98 10.36
CA ASN A 53 -2.89 16.12 11.47
C ASN A 53 -2.90 14.88 12.38
N ARG A 54 -2.72 13.70 11.78
CA ARG A 54 -2.78 12.42 12.50
C ARG A 54 -1.48 12.11 13.24
N PHE A 55 -0.34 12.43 12.63
CA PHE A 55 0.98 11.96 13.08
C PHE A 55 1.92 13.10 13.47
N GLY A 56 1.77 14.30 12.91
CA GLY A 56 2.61 15.46 13.22
C GLY A 56 2.75 15.79 14.72
N PRO A 57 1.70 15.67 15.55
CA PRO A 57 1.83 15.88 17.00
C PRO A 57 2.64 14.81 17.73
N TYR A 58 2.81 13.62 17.13
CA TYR A 58 3.31 12.43 17.82
C TYR A 58 4.66 11.93 17.30
N TYR A 59 5.09 12.36 16.12
CA TYR A 59 6.30 11.83 15.52
C TYR A 59 7.24 12.97 15.12
N GLN A 60 8.53 12.66 15.22
CA GLN A 60 9.54 13.47 14.56
C GLN A 60 9.48 13.17 13.06
N GLN A 61 9.21 14.20 12.28
CA GLN A 61 9.40 14.14 10.84
C GLN A 61 10.90 14.13 10.58
N VAL A 62 11.44 12.99 10.14
CA VAL A 62 12.89 12.82 10.11
C VAL A 62 13.49 13.40 8.83
N VAL A 63 12.88 13.27 7.66
CA VAL A 63 13.33 13.91 6.41
C VAL A 63 12.13 13.96 5.45
N ALA A 64 11.97 15.06 4.71
CA ALA A 64 11.29 15.03 3.42
C ALA A 64 12.37 14.80 2.37
N GLY A 65 12.40 13.62 1.72
CA GLY A 65 13.33 13.41 0.61
C GLY A 65 13.06 14.46 -0.48
N GLU A 66 14.04 14.75 -1.35
CA GLU A 66 13.84 15.69 -2.47
C GLU A 66 12.69 15.26 -3.40
N ASP A 67 12.26 14.00 -3.32
CA ASP A 67 11.26 13.35 -4.18
C ASP A 67 9.84 13.27 -3.60
N GLY A 68 9.47 14.15 -2.66
CA GLY A 68 8.09 14.15 -2.11
C GLY A 68 7.81 12.98 -1.17
N GLU A 69 8.86 12.39 -0.61
CA GLU A 69 8.77 11.34 0.39
C GLU A 69 8.70 11.93 1.80
N LEU A 70 7.93 11.31 2.69
CA LEU A 70 7.78 11.73 4.08
C LEU A 70 7.92 10.57 5.05
N VAL A 71 8.78 10.72 6.05
CA VAL A 71 9.09 9.64 7.00
C VAL A 71 8.86 10.08 8.44
N TRP A 72 8.15 9.22 9.19
CA TRP A 72 8.02 9.28 10.63
C TRP A 72 8.56 8.02 11.28
N VAL A 73 9.26 8.19 12.40
CA VAL A 73 9.95 7.10 13.10
C VAL A 73 9.40 6.98 14.53
N ASP A 74 8.89 5.80 14.88
CA ASP A 74 8.57 5.40 16.26
C ASP A 74 9.74 4.59 16.80
N THR A 75 10.62 5.24 17.55
CA THR A 75 11.79 4.61 18.16
C THR A 75 11.42 3.66 19.31
N VAL A 76 10.28 3.89 19.97
CA VAL A 76 9.83 3.08 21.11
C VAL A 76 9.37 1.70 20.65
N LYS A 77 8.58 1.65 19.58
CA LYS A 77 8.08 0.37 19.02
C LYS A 77 8.91 -0.13 17.85
N ARG A 78 9.98 0.58 17.52
CA ARG A 78 10.89 0.30 16.41
C ARG A 78 10.15 0.17 15.09
N ARG A 79 9.41 1.20 14.69
CA ARG A 79 8.64 1.22 13.43
C ARG A 79 8.92 2.48 12.62
N VAL A 80 8.80 2.35 11.31
CA VAL A 80 8.84 3.46 10.37
C VAL A 80 7.51 3.55 9.63
N LEU A 81 6.97 4.76 9.52
CA LEU A 81 5.88 5.09 8.60
C LEU A 81 6.45 5.98 7.51
N ARG A 82 6.37 5.53 6.27
CA ARG A 82 6.87 6.23 5.08
C ARG A 82 5.70 6.48 4.13
N LEU A 83 5.61 7.70 3.60
CA LEU A 83 4.64 8.08 2.58
C LEU A 83 5.38 8.58 1.35
N GLU A 84 4.87 8.22 0.17
CA GLU A 84 5.24 8.86 -1.09
C GLU A 84 4.07 9.74 -1.52
N LEU A 85 4.37 10.99 -1.89
CA LEU A 85 3.39 11.97 -2.32
C LEU A 85 3.58 12.26 -3.81
N ASP A 86 2.47 12.54 -4.52
CA ASP A 86 2.57 13.16 -5.84
C ASP A 86 2.84 14.67 -5.77
N LYS A 87 2.96 15.31 -6.93
CA LYS A 87 3.15 16.76 -7.07
C LYS A 87 2.01 17.59 -6.48
N GLY A 88 0.82 17.02 -6.31
CA GLY A 88 -0.35 17.65 -5.68
C GLY A 88 -0.44 17.40 -4.17
N GLY A 89 0.54 16.71 -3.58
CA GLY A 89 0.55 16.33 -2.17
C GLY A 89 -0.48 15.26 -1.81
N VAL A 90 -0.97 14.49 -2.80
CA VAL A 90 -1.81 13.31 -2.58
C VAL A 90 -0.90 12.13 -2.26
N ILE A 91 -1.26 11.37 -1.25
CA ILE A 91 -0.52 10.17 -0.83
C ILE A 91 -0.68 9.10 -1.91
N GLN A 92 0.41 8.66 -2.52
CA GLN A 92 0.43 7.61 -3.53
C GLN A 92 0.77 6.24 -2.94
N SER A 93 1.60 6.19 -1.90
CA SER A 93 1.86 4.98 -1.16
C SER A 93 1.99 5.25 0.33
N VAL A 94 1.63 4.24 1.13
CA VAL A 94 1.85 4.20 2.57
C VAL A 94 2.64 2.93 2.83
N THR A 95 3.78 3.05 3.51
CA THR A 95 4.60 1.91 3.93
C THR A 95 4.80 1.96 5.43
N VAL A 96 4.54 0.84 6.09
CA VAL A 96 4.88 0.61 7.49
C VAL A 96 5.92 -0.50 7.53
N SER A 97 7.04 -0.28 8.21
CA SER A 97 8.05 -1.31 8.42
C SER A 97 8.53 -1.36 9.87
N ALA A 98 9.14 -2.48 10.26
CA ALA A 98 10.04 -2.51 11.40
C ALA A 98 11.28 -1.65 11.11
N ILE A 99 11.84 -0.99 12.12
CA ILE A 99 13.18 -0.41 12.03
C ILE A 99 14.18 -1.56 12.06
N ASP A 100 14.87 -1.79 10.96
CA ASP A 100 15.95 -2.77 10.92
C ASP A 100 16.97 -2.48 12.02
N PRO A 101 17.41 -3.49 12.78
CA PRO A 101 18.50 -3.33 13.74
C PRO A 101 19.84 -3.00 13.11
N ILE A 102 19.96 -3.07 11.78
CA ILE A 102 21.24 -2.89 11.07
C ILE A 102 21.43 -1.44 10.59
N THR A 103 20.39 -0.60 10.62
CA THR A 103 20.55 0.82 10.28
C THR A 103 21.04 1.58 11.51
N ASP A 104 22.25 1.27 11.96
CA ASP A 104 22.99 1.94 13.05
C ASP A 104 23.43 3.37 12.70
N LYS A 105 22.76 4.03 11.75
CA LYS A 105 22.79 5.49 11.70
C LYS A 105 21.77 6.00 12.70
N GLU A 106 22.05 5.73 13.96
CA GLU A 106 21.46 6.43 15.08
C GLU A 106 21.52 7.94 14.75
N PRO A 107 20.40 8.68 14.80
CA PRO A 107 20.45 10.10 14.57
C PRO A 107 21.46 10.68 15.56
N ALA A 108 22.49 11.36 15.05
CA ALA A 108 23.70 11.75 15.77
C ALA A 108 23.48 12.69 16.98
N ASP A 109 22.23 12.96 17.35
CA ASP A 109 21.88 13.85 18.45
C ASP A 109 20.77 13.26 19.34
N PRO A 110 21.13 12.51 20.41
CA PRO A 110 20.17 11.89 21.33
C PRO A 110 19.34 12.94 22.11
N LYS A 111 19.74 14.21 22.14
CA LYS A 111 19.04 15.28 22.87
C LYS A 111 17.82 15.84 22.13
N LYS A 112 17.69 15.58 20.83
CA LYS A 112 16.48 15.94 20.07
C LYS A 112 15.46 14.82 19.99
N SER A 113 15.81 13.57 20.33
CA SER A 113 14.92 12.41 20.25
C SER A 113 13.93 12.36 21.42
N MET A 114 12.92 13.23 21.41
CA MET A 114 11.71 13.00 22.21
C MET A 114 11.10 11.67 21.76
N SER A 115 11.25 10.64 22.59
CA SER A 115 10.63 9.33 22.45
C SER A 115 9.11 9.45 22.68
N VAL A 116 8.38 9.94 21.69
CA VAL A 116 6.93 10.00 21.77
C VAL A 116 6.39 8.64 21.32
N ALA A 117 5.94 7.85 22.31
CA ALA A 117 5.32 6.56 22.06
C ALA A 117 3.97 6.75 21.37
N LEU A 118 3.72 6.00 20.30
CA LEU A 118 2.44 6.06 19.60
C LEU A 118 1.29 5.45 20.39
N PRO A 119 0.05 5.91 20.14
CA PRO A 119 -1.11 5.07 20.37
C PRO A 119 -1.01 3.80 19.51
N SER A 120 -0.86 2.63 20.14
CA SER A 120 -0.77 1.31 19.48
C SER A 120 -1.87 0.96 18.47
N PRO A 121 -3.12 1.46 18.52
CA PRO A 121 -4.12 1.04 17.54
C PRO A 121 -3.93 1.63 16.13
N GLN A 122 -3.04 2.61 15.94
CA GLN A 122 -3.08 3.43 14.72
C GLN A 122 -2.29 2.92 13.53
N VAL A 123 -1.33 1.99 13.71
CA VAL A 123 -0.47 1.52 12.61
C VAL A 123 -0.83 0.07 12.27
N ALA A 124 -1.93 -0.09 11.56
CA ALA A 124 -2.43 -1.36 11.06
C ALA A 124 -3.07 -1.16 9.69
N THR A 125 -3.26 -2.24 8.94
CA THR A 125 -4.24 -2.24 7.85
C THR A 125 -5.64 -2.05 8.43
N GLY A 126 -6.63 -1.67 7.63
CA GLY A 126 -7.99 -1.57 8.19
C GLY A 126 -8.70 -2.91 8.39
N ARG A 127 -8.05 -4.05 8.10
CA ARG A 127 -8.39 -5.36 8.67
C ARG A 127 -7.59 -5.72 9.94
N GLY A 128 -6.78 -4.80 10.44
CA GLY A 128 -6.07 -4.93 11.72
C GLY A 128 -4.71 -5.63 11.63
N ILE A 129 -4.18 -5.89 10.43
CA ILE A 129 -2.85 -6.51 10.27
C ILE A 129 -1.75 -5.52 10.60
N ARG A 130 -0.73 -5.98 11.33
CA ARG A 130 0.36 -5.16 11.88
C ARG A 130 1.70 -5.83 11.66
N ILE A 131 2.77 -5.05 11.84
CA ILE A 131 4.13 -5.59 11.98
C ILE A 131 4.18 -6.63 13.10
N ALA A 132 4.99 -7.67 12.90
CA ALA A 132 5.17 -8.85 13.73
C ALA A 132 3.98 -9.83 13.80
N HIS A 133 2.85 -9.56 13.13
CA HIS A 133 1.79 -10.55 12.96
C HIS A 133 2.28 -11.75 12.15
N SER A 134 1.66 -12.91 12.37
CA SER A 134 1.92 -14.16 11.66
C SER A 134 1.30 -14.13 10.28
N VAL A 135 2.05 -14.56 9.26
CA VAL A 135 1.52 -14.66 7.90
C VAL A 135 0.33 -15.63 7.83
N ARG A 136 0.53 -16.87 8.28
CA ARG A 136 -0.50 -17.92 8.16
C ARG A 136 -1.68 -17.70 9.09
N GLY A 137 -1.41 -17.20 10.29
CA GLY A 137 -2.42 -17.02 11.33
C GLY A 137 -3.23 -15.75 11.15
N ASP A 138 -2.59 -14.64 10.78
CA ASP A 138 -3.26 -13.34 10.76
C ASP A 138 -3.50 -12.86 9.33
N VAL A 139 -2.45 -12.83 8.48
CA VAL A 139 -2.54 -12.21 7.15
C VAL A 139 -3.44 -13.02 6.22
N ILE A 140 -3.22 -14.33 6.12
CA ILE A 140 -4.01 -15.21 5.25
C ILE A 140 -5.45 -15.34 5.77
N GLU A 141 -5.66 -15.39 7.09
CA GLU A 141 -7.03 -15.37 7.64
C GLU A 141 -7.75 -14.06 7.30
N ALA A 142 -7.04 -12.93 7.36
CA ALA A 142 -7.61 -11.63 7.08
C ALA A 142 -7.74 -11.30 5.59
N TYR A 143 -6.93 -11.82 4.67
CA TYR A 143 -6.97 -11.40 3.27
C TYR A 143 -7.14 -12.56 2.27
N GLY A 144 -7.11 -13.81 2.75
CA GLY A 144 -7.05 -15.00 1.91
C GLY A 144 -5.65 -15.25 1.36
N GLU A 145 -5.58 -16.17 0.39
CA GLU A 145 -4.36 -16.46 -0.35
C GLU A 145 -3.94 -15.24 -1.18
N PRO A 146 -2.63 -14.91 -1.23
CA PRO A 146 -2.15 -13.83 -2.07
C PRO A 146 -2.29 -14.17 -3.55
N ASN A 147 -2.43 -13.14 -4.39
CA ASN A 147 -2.45 -13.29 -5.84
C ASN A 147 -1.11 -13.83 -6.36
N SER A 148 -0.01 -13.47 -5.72
CA SER A 148 1.31 -14.06 -5.95
C SER A 148 2.17 -13.98 -4.69
N ALA A 149 3.06 -14.95 -4.53
CA ALA A 149 4.08 -14.96 -3.48
C ALA A 149 5.44 -15.33 -4.08
N GLY A 150 6.52 -14.77 -3.54
CA GLY A 150 7.86 -15.07 -4.03
C GLY A 150 8.97 -14.62 -3.10
N PRO A 151 10.20 -15.09 -3.34
CA PRO A 151 11.37 -14.62 -2.61
C PRO A 151 11.62 -13.14 -2.89
N ALA A 152 12.08 -12.42 -1.88
CA ALA A 152 12.53 -11.04 -1.97
C ALA A 152 13.79 -10.84 -1.12
N THR A 153 14.54 -9.77 -1.40
CA THR A 153 15.68 -9.38 -0.59
C THR A 153 15.60 -7.89 -0.30
N GLN A 154 15.71 -7.53 0.97
CA GLN A 154 15.73 -6.14 1.41
C GLN A 154 16.86 -5.98 2.42
N HIS A 155 17.75 -5.02 2.18
CA HIS A 155 18.93 -4.77 3.04
C HIS A 155 19.79 -6.01 3.34
N GLY A 156 19.85 -6.96 2.40
CA GLY A 156 20.60 -8.22 2.57
C GLY A 156 19.87 -9.31 3.37
N GLN A 157 18.66 -9.05 3.85
CA GLN A 157 17.80 -10.05 4.47
C GLN A 157 16.92 -10.73 3.42
N GLU A 158 16.86 -12.06 3.46
CA GLU A 158 15.93 -12.85 2.65
C GLU A 158 14.52 -12.80 3.26
N LEU A 159 13.55 -12.42 2.42
CA LEU A 159 12.16 -12.23 2.77
C LEU A 159 11.27 -13.04 1.81
N GLU A 160 10.02 -13.23 2.21
CA GLU A 160 8.94 -13.63 1.33
C GLU A 160 8.03 -12.42 1.11
N LEU A 161 7.77 -12.10 -0.15
CA LEU A 161 6.84 -11.06 -0.55
C LEU A 161 5.51 -11.69 -0.92
N LEU A 162 4.44 -11.25 -0.26
CA LEU A 162 3.06 -11.58 -0.60
C LEU A 162 2.41 -10.38 -1.28
N TYR A 163 1.77 -10.61 -2.41
CA TYR A 163 1.13 -9.58 -3.20
C TYR A 163 -0.38 -9.81 -3.29
N TYR A 164 -1.14 -8.78 -2.95
CA TYR A 164 -2.60 -8.74 -2.99
C TYR A 164 -3.06 -7.64 -3.94
N SER A 165 -3.89 -7.98 -4.92
CA SER A 165 -4.56 -7.02 -5.79
C SER A 165 -6.00 -6.77 -5.35
N PHE A 166 -6.44 -5.53 -5.49
CA PHE A 166 -7.78 -5.07 -5.16
C PHE A 166 -8.51 -4.54 -6.39
N ASP A 167 -8.33 -5.19 -7.54
CA ASP A 167 -8.92 -4.78 -8.83
C ASP A 167 -10.45 -4.65 -8.77
N TRP A 168 -11.08 -5.42 -7.87
CA TRP A 168 -12.53 -5.37 -7.60
C TRP A 168 -12.99 -4.06 -6.95
N ALA A 169 -12.10 -3.27 -6.38
CA ALA A 169 -12.42 -2.09 -5.59
C ALA A 169 -12.52 -0.81 -6.45
N GLY A 170 -12.28 -0.92 -7.76
CA GLY A 170 -12.41 0.15 -8.74
C GLY A 170 -11.23 1.13 -8.74
N PRO A 171 -11.16 2.08 -9.69
CA PRO A 171 -9.95 2.87 -9.95
C PRO A 171 -9.67 3.97 -8.92
N LYS A 172 -10.52 4.16 -7.91
CA LYS A 172 -10.44 5.28 -6.96
C LYS A 172 -9.89 4.89 -5.58
N VAL A 173 -9.31 3.71 -5.48
CA VAL A 173 -8.79 3.13 -4.25
C VAL A 173 -7.44 2.47 -4.49
N PRO A 174 -6.63 2.22 -3.45
CA PRO A 174 -5.40 1.45 -3.56
C PRO A 174 -5.64 0.14 -4.32
N GLN A 175 -4.81 -0.14 -5.32
CA GLN A 175 -4.96 -1.35 -6.13
C GLN A 175 -4.11 -2.49 -5.59
N VAL A 176 -3.06 -2.21 -4.82
CA VAL A 176 -2.10 -3.22 -4.41
C VAL A 176 -1.72 -3.10 -2.95
N MET A 177 -1.63 -4.24 -2.28
CA MET A 177 -0.96 -4.38 -0.99
C MET A 177 0.15 -5.40 -1.12
N GLN A 178 1.32 -5.02 -0.62
CA GLN A 178 2.49 -5.86 -0.50
C GLN A 178 2.77 -6.11 0.97
N VAL A 179 3.01 -7.37 1.33
CA VAL A 179 3.36 -7.77 2.69
C VAL A 179 4.69 -8.52 2.61
N SER A 180 5.75 -7.91 3.13
CA SER A 180 7.06 -8.56 3.24
C SER A 180 7.19 -9.24 4.59
N CYS A 181 7.66 -10.47 4.56
CA CYS A 181 7.67 -11.37 5.70
C CYS A 181 9.06 -11.98 5.87
N GLU A 182 9.53 -12.09 7.10
CA GLU A 182 10.79 -12.78 7.38
C GLU A 182 10.62 -14.29 7.21
N LEU A 183 11.49 -14.95 6.44
CA LEU A 183 11.36 -16.38 6.13
C LEU A 183 11.47 -17.29 7.36
N GLY A 184 12.36 -16.95 8.30
CA GLY A 184 12.62 -17.75 9.50
C GLY A 184 11.47 -17.73 10.49
N THR A 185 10.88 -16.56 10.74
CA THR A 185 9.81 -16.39 11.73
C THR A 185 8.41 -16.38 11.13
N ARG A 186 8.30 -16.21 9.80
CA ARG A 186 7.05 -15.99 9.07
C ARG A 186 6.22 -14.85 9.66
N ARG A 187 6.91 -13.80 10.12
CA ARG A 187 6.30 -12.59 10.66
C ARG A 187 6.40 -11.44 9.68
N VAL A 188 5.36 -10.61 9.66
CA VAL A 188 5.32 -9.39 8.85
C VAL A 188 6.38 -8.41 9.33
N VAL A 189 7.26 -7.98 8.42
CA VAL A 189 8.28 -6.96 8.68
C VAL A 189 8.00 -5.65 7.95
N GLN A 190 7.23 -5.70 6.87
CA GLN A 190 6.80 -4.53 6.12
C GLN A 190 5.42 -4.75 5.49
N ILE A 191 4.61 -3.69 5.47
CA ILE A 191 3.35 -3.62 4.74
C ILE A 191 3.39 -2.35 3.91
N THR A 192 3.15 -2.47 2.61
CA THR A 192 2.97 -1.34 1.70
C THR A 192 1.58 -1.42 1.09
N LEU A 193 0.87 -0.30 1.11
CA LEU A 193 -0.40 -0.11 0.42
C LEU A 193 -0.21 1.02 -0.58
N ALA A 194 -0.43 0.74 -1.86
CA ALA A 194 -0.17 1.70 -2.93
C ALA A 194 -1.37 1.91 -3.84
N PHE A 195 -1.56 3.18 -4.22
CA PHE A 195 -2.39 3.56 -5.35
C PHE A 195 -1.57 3.34 -6.62
N PRO A 196 -2.17 2.83 -7.70
CA PRO A 196 -1.48 2.67 -8.98
C PRO A 196 -1.02 4.06 -9.43
N GLY A 197 0.30 4.23 -9.52
CA GLY A 197 0.86 5.37 -10.21
C GLY A 197 0.45 5.31 -11.68
N LEU A 198 0.02 6.45 -12.21
CA LEU A 198 -0.22 6.65 -13.65
C LEU A 198 1.05 6.42 -14.48
#